data_AF-A0A932DSL8-F1
#
_entry.id   AF-A0A932DSL8-F1
#
_cell.length_a   1.000
_cell.length_b   1.000
_cell.length_c   1.000
_cell.angle_alpha   90.00
_cell.angle_beta   90.00
_cell.angle_gamma   90.00
#
_symmetry.space_group_name_H-M   'P 1'
#
loop_
_entity.id
_entity.type
_entity.pdbx_description
1 polymer ?
#
loop_
_entity_poly.entity_id
_entity_poly.type
_entity_poly.pdbx_seq_one_letter_code
_entity_poly.pdbx_strand_id
1 'polypeptide(L)' 'MKREEILAKLAAGGLKVEEASKYCKVSEKGAVSVYGLQRMPVTLYMEQWERLLGFGDEIRRFIEEHEGELKRKQR' A
#
# COMPACT_ATOMS: atom_id res chain seq x y z
N MET A 1 -3.92 8.71 0.25
CA MET A 1 -5.15 9.34 0.79
C MET A 1 -5.21 9.08 2.29
N LYS A 2 -5.64 10.08 3.05
CA LYS A 2 -5.89 9.90 4.49
C LYS A 2 -7.20 9.13 4.68
N ARG A 3 -7.34 8.44 5.81
CA ARG A 3 -8.53 7.62 6.11
C ARG A 3 -9.84 8.43 6.01
N GLU A 4 -9.82 9.66 6.49
CA GLU A 4 -10.99 10.56 6.48
C GLU A 4 -11.45 10.89 5.06
N GLU A 5 -10.51 11.20 4.16
CA GLU A 5 -10.79 11.46 2.75
C GLU A 5 -11.40 10.23 2.06
N ILE A 6 -10.95 9.03 2.43
CA ILE A 6 -11.46 7.78 1.87
C ILE A 6 -12.89 7.51 2.34
N LEU A 7 -13.18 7.72 3.63
CA LEU A 7 -14.53 7.54 4.17
C LEU A 7 -15.51 8.54 3.54
N ALA A 8 -15.08 9.78 3.32
CA ALA A 8 -15.90 10.78 2.64
C ALA A 8 -16.21 10.37 1.18
N LYS A 9 -15.21 9.88 0.43
CA LYS A 9 -15.42 9.44 -0.96
C LYS A 9 -16.23 8.15 -1.07
N LEU A 10 -16.11 7.23 -0.11
CA LEU A 10 -16.99 6.06 0.01
C LEU A 10 -18.45 6.48 0.20
N ALA A 11 -18.71 7.38 1.15
CA ALA A 11 -20.05 7.87 1.44
C ALA A 11 -20.67 8.60 0.23
N ALA A 12 -19.83 9.28 -0.56
CA ALA A 12 -20.23 9.93 -1.81
C ALA A 12 -20.40 8.95 -2.99
N GLY A 13 -20.21 7.63 -2.79
CA GLY A 13 -20.34 6.62 -3.84
C GLY A 13 -19.23 6.62 -4.90
N GLY A 14 -18.20 7.45 -4.74
CA GLY A 14 -17.11 7.62 -5.70
C GLY A 14 -15.96 6.62 -5.54
N LEU A 15 -16.07 5.67 -4.61
CA LEU A 15 -15.01 4.71 -4.28
C LEU A 15 -15.64 3.36 -3.94
N LYS A 16 -15.07 2.26 -4.43
CA LYS A 16 -15.48 0.92 -3.99
C LYS A 16 -14.90 0.61 -2.62
N VAL A 17 -15.58 -0.22 -1.82
CA VAL A 17 -15.13 -0.63 -0.47
C VAL A 17 -13.72 -1.26 -0.50
N GLU A 18 -13.40 -1.99 -1.55
CA GLU A 18 -12.08 -2.61 -1.75
C GLU A 18 -10.97 -1.58 -1.94
N GLU A 19 -11.24 -0.53 -2.71
CA GLU A 19 -10.31 0.58 -2.96
C GLU A 19 -10.14 1.46 -1.72
N ALA A 20 -11.20 1.57 -0.92
CA ALA A 20 -11.18 2.27 0.34
C ALA A 20 -10.46 1.54 1.47
N SER A 21 -10.12 0.27 1.29
CA SER A 21 -9.36 -0.49 2.29
C SER A 21 -7.90 -0.03 2.40
N LYS A 22 -7.34 0.63 1.37
CA LYS A 22 -5.93 1.05 1.31
C LYS A 22 -5.76 2.52 1.69
N TYR A 23 -5.05 2.79 2.79
CA TYR A 23 -4.82 4.16 3.27
C TYR A 23 -3.48 4.31 3.99
N CYS A 24 -3.00 5.55 4.10
CA CYS A 24 -1.75 5.87 4.79
C CYS A 24 -2.01 6.61 6.11
N LYS A 25 -1.14 6.41 7.09
CA LYS A 25 -1.04 7.22 8.31
C LYS A 25 0.42 7.54 8.61
N VAL A 26 0.65 8.71 9.22
CA VAL A 26 1.92 9.02 9.90
C VAL A 26 1.83 8.40 11.30
N SER A 27 2.85 7.62 11.68
CA SER A 27 2.92 7.02 13.01
C SER A 27 3.40 8.05 14.03
N GLU A 28 3.18 7.77 15.32
CA GLU A 28 3.69 8.60 16.43
C GLU A 28 5.22 8.74 16.41
N LYS A 29 5.92 7.80 15.78
CA LYS A 29 7.38 7.80 15.64
C LYS A 29 7.87 8.49 14.36
N GLY A 30 6.98 9.13 13.58
CA GLY A 30 7.34 9.84 12.35
C GLY A 30 7.55 8.95 11.12
N ALA A 31 7.05 7.71 11.13
CA ALA A 31 7.12 6.80 9.98
C ALA A 31 5.82 6.83 9.17
N VAL A 32 5.85 6.34 7.93
CA VAL A 32 4.65 6.19 7.09
C VAL A 32 4.18 4.73 7.14
N SER A 33 2.94 4.53 7.58
CA SER A 33 2.26 3.25 7.62
C SER A 33 1.23 3.13 6.51
N VAL A 34 1.32 2.08 5.69
CA VAL A 34 0.34 1.73 4.66
C VAL A 34 -0.52 0.56 5.14
N TYR A 35 -1.82 0.81 5.22
CA TYR A 35 -2.85 -0.15 5.60
C TYR A 35 -3.54 -0.71 4.36
N GLY A 36 -4.21 -1.87 4.50
CA GLY A 36 -4.98 -2.46 3.40
C GLY A 36 -4.16 -3.24 2.39
N LEU A 37 -2.93 -3.65 2.73
CA LEU A 37 -2.17 -4.62 1.93
C LEU A 37 -2.23 -6.02 2.57
N GLN A 38 -2.13 -6.10 3.89
CA GLN A 38 -2.18 -7.32 4.68
C GLN A 38 -2.77 -7.01 6.08
N ARG A 39 -2.84 -8.01 6.97
CA ARG A 39 -3.38 -7.86 8.33
C ARG A 39 -2.65 -6.76 9.12
N MET A 40 -1.33 -6.70 9.01
CA MET A 40 -0.50 -5.68 9.65
C MET A 40 -0.12 -4.58 8.66
N PRO A 41 -0.07 -3.30 9.08
CA PRO A 41 0.39 -2.23 8.21
C PRO A 41 1.88 -2.41 7.89
N VAL A 42 2.26 -2.05 6.66
CA VAL A 42 3.67 -1.91 6.29
C VAL A 42 4.11 -0.52 6.73
N THR A 43 5.04 -0.45 7.67
CA THR A 43 5.52 0.82 8.23
C THR A 43 7.01 0.96 7.96
N LEU A 44 7.39 2.03 7.27
CA LEU A 44 8.78 2.36 6.97
C LEU A 44 9.00 3.86 7.20
N TYR A 45 10.23 4.26 7.50
CA TYR A 45 10.61 5.67 7.54
C TYR A 45 10.64 6.27 6.13
N MET A 46 10.65 7.61 6.05
CA MET A 46 10.58 8.33 4.78
C MET A 46 11.69 7.89 3.82
N GLU A 47 12.95 7.88 4.25
CA GLU A 47 14.07 7.51 3.36
C GLU A 47 14.00 6.04 2.90
N GLN A 48 13.39 5.17 3.70
CA GLN A 48 13.19 3.77 3.34
C GLN A 48 12.10 3.63 2.27
N TRP A 49 11.02 4.40 2.38
CA TRP A 49 10.01 4.49 1.32
C TRP A 49 10.59 5.02 0.02
N GLU A 50 11.37 6.10 0.07
CA GLU A 50 12.00 6.68 -1.12
C GLU A 50 12.90 5.66 -1.83
N ARG A 51 13.73 4.92 -1.07
CA ARG A 51 14.57 3.86 -1.63
C ARG A 51 13.75 2.70 -2.21
N LEU A 52 12.73 2.23 -1.47
CA LEU A 52 11.89 1.12 -1.93
C LEU A 52 11.09 1.48 -3.18
N LEU A 53 10.54 2.69 -3.23
CA LEU A 53 9.78 3.19 -4.37
C LEU A 53 10.69 3.42 -5.58
N GLY A 54 11.91 3.93 -5.36
CA GLY A 54 12.94 4.02 -6.39
C GLY A 54 13.39 2.67 -6.93
N PHE A 55 13.35 1.62 -6.10
CA PHE A 55 13.62 0.24 -6.50
C PHE A 55 12.38 -0.51 -7.05
N GLY A 56 11.25 0.20 -7.24
CA GLY A 56 9.98 -0.40 -7.60
C GLY A 56 9.99 -1.08 -8.97
N ASP A 57 10.71 -0.55 -9.95
CA ASP A 57 10.80 -1.13 -11.30
C ASP A 57 11.56 -2.46 -11.32
N GLU A 58 12.66 -2.54 -10.57
CA GLU A 58 13.42 -3.78 -10.40
C GLU A 58 12.57 -4.87 -9.73
N ILE A 59 11.76 -4.52 -8.73
CA ILE A 59 10.83 -5.46 -8.09
C ILE A 59 9.80 -5.98 -9.11
N ARG A 60 9.24 -5.10 -9.95
CA ARG A 60 8.27 -5.51 -10.98
C ARG A 60 8.91 -6.47 -11.97
N ARG A 61 10.09 -6.13 -12.48
CA ARG A 61 10.85 -6.97 -13.41
C ARG A 61 11.16 -8.34 -12.79
N PHE A 62 11.62 -8.37 -11.55
CA PHE A 62 11.91 -9.63 -10.85
C PHE A 62 10.67 -10.50 -10.69
N ILE A 63 9.50 -9.90 -10.41
CA ILE A 63 8.23 -10.64 -10.33
C ILE A 63 7.84 -11.25 -11.68
N GLU A 64 8.03 -10.52 -12.77
CA GLU A 64 7.75 -10.99 -14.13
C GLU A 64 8.68 -12.15 -14.52
N GLU A 65 9.99 -12.02 -14.25
CA GLU A 65 10.99 -13.06 -14.53
C GLU A 65 10.71 -14.37 -13.75
N HIS A 66 10.11 -14.28 -12.56
CA HIS A 66 9.85 -15.41 -11.66
C HIS A 66 8.37 -15.75 -11.49
N GLU A 67 7.49 -15.35 -12.41
CA GLU A 67 6.04 -15.51 -12.23
C GLU A 67 5.61 -16.96 -11.92
N GLY A 68 6.28 -17.95 -12.50
CA GLY A 68 6.01 -19.38 -12.28
C GLY A 68 6.35 -19.89 -10.87
N GLU A 69 7.20 -19.18 -10.13
CA GLU A 69 7.61 -19.53 -8.76
C GLU A 69 6.76 -18.80 -7.71
N LEU A 70 6.12 -17.69 -8.09
CA LEU A 70 5.43 -16.79 -7.18
C LEU A 70 3.94 -17.15 -7.06
N LYS A 71 3.42 -17.09 -5.83
CA LYS A 71 1.99 -17.29 -5.57
C LYS A 71 1.25 -15.97 -5.57
N ARG A 72 0.20 -15.87 -6.38
CA ARG A 72 -0.79 -14.81 -6.25
C ARG A 72 -1.76 -15.16 -5.13
N LYS A 73 -1.76 -14.39 -4.04
CA LYS A 73 -2.83 -14.46 -3.05
C LYS A 73 -4.03 -13.67 -3.56
N GLN A 74 -5.14 -14.36 -3.79
CA GLN A 74 -6.44 -13.68 -3.84
C GLN A 74 -6.76 -13.13 -2.44
N ARG A 75 -7.36 -11.95 -2.43
CA ARG A 75 -7.63 -11.17 -1.23
C ARG A 75 -8.99 -11.52 -0.66
#